data_AF-A0A846HIV2-F1
#
_entry.id   AF-A0A846HIV2-F1
#
_cell.length_a   1.000
_cell.length_b   1.000
_cell.length_c   1.000
_cell.angle_alpha   90.00
_cell.angle_beta   90.00
_cell.angle_gamma   90.00
#
_symmetry.space_group_name_H-M   'P 1'
#
loop_
_entity.id
_entity.type
_entity.pdbx_description
1 polymer ?
#
loop_
_entity_poly.entity_id
_entity_poly.type
_entity_poly.pdbx_seq_one_letter_code
_entity_poly.pdbx_strand_id
1 'polypeptide(L)' 'MRKPLHGQRKQKLTLTISPEGVELLEAQAKMLGISKSEILERVARNQVSSPSEQQMMGEYLTI' A
#
# COMPACT_ATOMS: atom_id res chain seq x y z
N MET A 1 -14.60 -4.51 -28.38
CA MET A 1 -13.72 -4.68 -27.19
C MET A 1 -14.26 -3.81 -26.06
N ARG A 2 -14.58 -4.38 -24.88
CA ARG A 2 -15.01 -3.60 -23.72
C ARG A 2 -13.80 -2.82 -23.19
N LYS A 3 -13.85 -1.48 -23.23
CA LYS A 3 -12.86 -0.63 -22.56
C LYS A 3 -12.90 -0.99 -21.06
N PRO A 4 -11.77 -1.26 -20.39
CA PRO A 4 -11.78 -1.53 -18.96
C PRO A 4 -12.31 -0.28 -18.24
N LEU A 5 -13.32 -0.45 -17.38
CA LEU A 5 -13.83 0.62 -16.52
C LEU A 5 -12.64 1.21 -15.77
N HIS A 6 -12.30 2.46 -16.08
CA HIS A 6 -11.30 3.21 -15.34
C HIS A 6 -11.72 3.23 -13.87
N GLY A 7 -10.97 2.54 -13.02
CA GLY A 7 -11.29 2.35 -11.60
C GLY A 7 -11.07 0.92 -11.07
N GLN A 8 -11.09 -0.11 -11.93
CA GLN A 8 -10.83 -1.51 -11.52
C GLN A 8 -9.36 -1.95 -11.73
N ARG A 9 -8.39 -1.16 -11.27
CA ARG A 9 -6.97 -1.58 -11.26
C ARG A 9 -6.53 -2.23 -9.94
N LYS A 10 -7.47 -2.64 -9.08
CA LYS A 10 -7.13 -3.36 -7.85
C LYS A 10 -6.90 -4.84 -8.16
N GLN A 11 -5.64 -5.27 -8.14
CA GLN A 11 -5.31 -6.69 -8.19
C GLN A 11 -5.50 -7.30 -6.81
N LYS A 12 -6.12 -8.48 -6.75
CA LYS A 12 -6.17 -9.27 -5.52
C LYS A 12 -4.85 -10.03 -5.40
N LEU A 13 -4.16 -9.85 -4.28
CA LEU A 13 -2.89 -10.51 -3.98
C LEU A 13 -3.08 -11.46 -2.80
N THR A 14 -2.42 -12.62 -2.87
CA THR A 14 -2.30 -13.55 -1.76
C THR A 14 -0.84 -13.50 -1.29
N LEU A 15 -0.63 -13.16 -0.02
CA LEU A 15 0.71 -13.01 0.55
C LEU A 15 0.91 -14.07 1.63
N THR A 16 2.12 -14.61 1.69
CA THR A 16 2.55 -15.47 2.80
C THR A 16 3.43 -14.65 3.72
N ILE A 17 3.08 -14.57 4.99
CA ILE A 17 3.77 -13.76 6.01
C ILE A 17 4.08 -14.70 7.17
N SER A 18 5.20 -14.48 7.86
CA SER A 18 5.54 -15.26 9.05
C SER A 18 4.52 -15.02 10.19
N PRO A 19 4.32 -15.98 11.10
CA PRO A 19 3.40 -15.82 12.22
C PRO A 19 3.67 -14.58 13.07
N GLU A 20 4.93 -14.31 13.39
CA GLU A 20 5.34 -13.14 14.17
C GLU A 20 5.06 -11.84 13.42
N GLY A 21 5.23 -11.85 12.09
CA GLY A 21 4.90 -10.73 11.24
C GLY A 21 3.40 -10.41 11.22
N VAL A 22 2.54 -11.43 11.33
CA VAL A 22 1.08 -11.23 11.43
C VAL A 22 0.71 -10.58 12.76
N GLU A 23 1.29 -11.02 13.88
CA GLU A 23 1.03 -10.44 15.21
C GLU A 23 1.41 -8.95 15.26
N LEU A 24 2.57 -8.60 14.74
CA LEU A 24 3.01 -7.19 14.64
C LEU A 24 2.04 -6.36 13.78
N LEU A 25 1.61 -6.91 12.64
CA LEU A 25 0.68 -6.24 11.74
C LEU A 25 -0.68 -5.99 12.42
N GLU A 26 -1.16 -6.95 13.23
CA GLU A 26 -2.41 -6.83 14.00
C GLU A 26 -2.30 -5.79 15.12
N ALA A 27 -1.21 -5.81 15.88
CA ALA A 27 -0.96 -4.81 16.92
C ALA A 27 -0.93 -3.40 16.32
N GLN A 28 -0.24 -3.23 15.19
CA GLN A 28 -0.12 -1.94 14.50
C GLN A 28 -1.46 -1.49 13.90
N ALA A 29 -2.23 -2.40 13.30
CA ALA A 29 -3.58 -2.13 12.79
C ALA A 29 -4.50 -1.64 13.90
N LYS A 30 -4.48 -2.30 15.06
CA LYS A 30 -5.28 -1.92 16.23
C LYS A 30 -4.88 -0.55 16.78
N MET A 31 -3.58 -0.28 16.89
CA MET A 31 -3.06 1.00 17.39
C MET A 31 -3.45 2.17 16.47
N LEU A 32 -3.39 1.98 15.15
CA LEU A 32 -3.67 3.02 14.16
C LEU A 32 -5.16 3.11 13.77
N GLY A 33 -5.98 2.15 14.18
CA GLY A 33 -7.40 2.09 13.81
C GLY A 33 -7.65 1.87 12.31
N ILE A 34 -6.72 1.21 11.61
CA ILE A 34 -6.79 0.93 10.16
C ILE A 34 -6.69 -0.57 9.88
N SER A 35 -6.97 -0.99 8.64
CA SER A 35 -6.89 -2.40 8.28
C SER A 35 -5.43 -2.87 8.05
N LYS A 36 -5.21 -4.17 8.25
CA LYS A 36 -3.96 -4.86 7.92
C LYS A 36 -3.53 -4.65 6.46
N SER A 37 -4.49 -4.69 5.52
CA SER A 37 -4.23 -4.49 4.11
C SER A 37 -3.79 -3.05 3.80
N GLU A 38 -4.36 -2.06 4.48
CA GLU A 38 -3.96 -0.65 4.34
C GLU A 38 -2.52 -0.43 4.79
N ILE A 39 -2.10 -1.08 5.89
CA ILE A 39 -0.69 -1.05 6.34
C ILE A 39 0.23 -1.62 5.26
N LEU A 40 -0.10 -2.81 4.73
CA LEU A 40 0.71 -3.45 3.68
C LEU A 40 0.76 -2.61 2.40
N GLU A 41 -0.35 -1.99 1.99
CA GLU A 41 -0.42 -1.10 0.84
C GLU A 41 0.43 0.16 1.04
N ARG A 42 0.47 0.73 2.25
CA ARG A 42 1.34 1.88 2.57
C ARG A 42 2.81 1.50 2.55
N VAL A 43 3.17 0.38 3.19
CA VAL A 43 4.55 -0.14 3.17
C VAL A 43 4.99 -0.40 1.74
N ALA A 44 4.17 -1.10 0.94
CA ALA A 44 4.49 -1.36 -0.46
C ALA A 44 4.67 -0.07 -1.29
N ARG A 45 3.78 0.93 -1.12
CA ARG A 45 3.92 2.24 -1.76
C ARG A 45 5.21 2.96 -1.36
N ASN A 46 5.56 2.92 -0.08
CA ASN A 46 6.76 3.59 0.44
C ASN A 46 8.05 2.87 0.03
N GLN A 47 8.03 1.53 -0.09
CA GLN A 47 9.19 0.75 -0.57
C GLN A 47 9.44 0.91 -2.07
N VAL A 48 8.38 1.15 -2.87
CA VAL A 48 8.50 1.44 -4.31
C VAL A 48 9.01 2.86 -4.53
N SER A 49 8.74 3.79 -3.60
CA SER A 49 9.21 5.17 -3.62
C SER A 49 10.74 5.28 -3.42
N SER A 50 11.52 4.85 -4.41
CA SER A 50 12.85 5.41 -4.64
C SER A 50 12.70 6.88 -5.08
N PRO A 51 13.70 7.76 -4.86
CA PRO A 51 13.58 9.20 -5.11
C PRO A 51 13.11 9.56 -6.53
N SER A 52 13.34 8.67 -7.49
CA SER A 52 13.00 8.84 -8.90
C SER A 52 11.48 8.74 -9.19
N GLU A 53 10.70 8.01 -8.39
CA GLU A 53 9.26 7.81 -8.64
C GLU A 53 8.37 8.80 -7.88
N GLN A 54 8.86 9.38 -6.77
CA GLN A 54 8.15 10.44 -6.04
C GLN A 54 7.95 11.70 -6.90
N GLN A 55 8.86 12.00 -7.84
CA GLN A 55 8.69 13.11 -8.79
C GLN A 55 7.55 12.87 -9.81
N MET A 56 7.17 11.62 -10.09
CA MET A 56 6.08 11.31 -11.02
C MET A 56 4.69 11.32 -10.37
N MET A 57 4.61 11.36 -9.04
CA MET A 57 3.34 11.34 -8.30
C MET A 57 2.77 12.73 -7.99
N GLY A 58 3.36 13.79 -8.56
CA GLY A 58 2.71 15.12 -8.61
C GLY A 58 2.55 15.83 -7.26
N GLU A 59 3.17 15.35 -6.19
CA GLU A 59 3.32 16.14 -4.96
C GLU A 59 4.46 17.14 -5.17
N TYR A 60 4.12 18.28 -5.78
CA TYR A 60 4.89 19.50 -5.56
C TYR A 60 4.86 19.76 -4.04
N LEU A 61 6.04 19.65 -3.43
CA LEU A 61 6.40 20.37 -2.21
C LEU A 61 6.03 21.84 -2.42
N THR A 62 4.94 22.28 -1.80
CA THR A 62 4.70 23.71 -1.63
C THR A 62 5.43 24.13 -0.35
N ILE A 63 6.47 24.94 -0.58
CA ILE A 63 7.18 25.75 0.42
C ILE A 63 6.19 26.73 1.06
#